data_AF-A0A6P7H511-F1
#
_entry.id   AF-A0A6P7H511-F1
#
_cell.length_a   1.000
_cell.length_b   1.000
_cell.length_c   1.000
_cell.angle_alpha   90.00
_cell.angle_beta   90.00
_cell.angle_gamma   90.00
#
_symmetry.space_group_name_H-M   'P 1'
#
loop_
_entity.id
_entity.type
_entity.pdbx_description
1 polymer ?
#
loop_
_entity_poly.entity_id
_entity_poly.type
_entity_poly.pdbx_seq_one_letter_code
_entity_poly.pdbx_strand_id
1 'polypeptide(L)'
;MASFLMLRHFQSKHKDAILEHTAFVFKLNDHLEIPSVYIYQEEDNLFFLYISYTKSENTIKLYLVYIGSHKRAKNIYHQFTVSSEHKEFDVVLNPRPCTDDFFVVDISHMSNLIQIKFKLIDRNLKVLTAPEISNAVRKPVIKNAPLGSQIEHRLEFDLKCCTCKEYCIFSLSTCPVMYYYIDKDDDYICYYCYRFFKYEVDKPMAQRTIPINSRETIKFFKWNCSNCCSEIEFSDLQLHEINCKLGRQFTCPETDCYEKGTANQMIEHLENQHDLWAFGSHFKLPRNFESCYVFVREHIVLLRVTDTADFTSLEHKYIHVELLTKPDNDDTAYVMFCNKKNEILSDYSKLASCSEVFVKVVVD
;
A
#
# COMPACT_ATOMS: atom_id res chain seq x y z
N MET A 1 -12.03 12.19 0.51
CA MET A 1 -12.98 11.23 -0.14
C MET A 1 -13.02 9.86 0.54
N ALA A 2 -11.90 9.27 0.99
CA ALA A 2 -11.91 7.97 1.68
C ALA A 2 -12.77 7.97 2.98
N SER A 3 -12.69 9.03 3.78
CA SER A 3 -13.48 9.20 5.01
C SER A 3 -15.00 9.05 4.81
N PHE A 4 -15.53 9.58 3.70
CA PHE A 4 -16.97 9.54 3.38
C PHE A 4 -17.47 8.12 3.08
N LEU A 5 -16.69 7.32 2.35
CA LEU A 5 -17.06 5.94 2.01
C LEU A 5 -16.97 5.02 3.24
N MET A 6 -15.98 5.23 4.10
CA MET A 6 -15.80 4.45 5.33
C MET A 6 -16.94 4.66 6.32
N LEU A 7 -17.33 5.91 6.55
CA LEU A 7 -18.46 6.21 7.44
C LEU A 7 -19.75 5.57 6.93
N ARG A 8 -20.02 5.64 5.61
CA ARG A 8 -21.19 5.00 4.99
C ARG A 8 -21.17 3.47 5.12
N HIS A 9 -19.99 2.86 5.05
CA HIS A 9 -19.84 1.43 5.30
C HIS A 9 -20.22 1.08 6.75
N PHE A 10 -19.69 1.81 7.73
CA PHE A 10 -20.04 1.58 9.14
C PHE A 10 -21.53 1.82 9.40
N GLN A 11 -22.12 2.87 8.83
CA GLN A 11 -23.56 3.16 8.99
C GLN A 11 -24.45 2.04 8.45
N SER A 12 -24.01 1.35 7.40
CA SER A 12 -24.81 0.30 6.74
C SER A 12 -24.53 -1.11 7.26
N LYS A 13 -23.32 -1.39 7.75
CA LYS A 13 -22.88 -2.76 8.12
C LYS A 13 -22.46 -2.92 9.58
N HIS A 14 -22.10 -1.84 10.26
CA HIS A 14 -21.52 -1.83 11.61
C HIS A 14 -22.08 -0.68 12.46
N LYS A 15 -23.41 -0.51 12.46
CA LYS A 15 -24.08 0.62 13.14
C LYS A 15 -23.77 0.66 14.64
N ASP A 16 -23.55 -0.50 15.25
CA ASP A 16 -23.17 -0.71 16.65
C ASP A 16 -21.71 -0.33 16.97
N ALA A 17 -20.87 -0.12 15.94
CA ALA A 17 -19.49 0.32 16.08
C ALA A 17 -19.33 1.84 15.87
N ILE A 18 -20.41 2.58 15.66
CA ILE A 18 -20.39 4.05 15.56
C ILE A 18 -20.54 4.64 16.95
N LEU A 19 -19.56 5.44 17.36
CA LEU A 19 -19.64 6.21 18.60
C LEU A 19 -20.29 7.55 18.30
N GLU A 20 -21.41 7.83 18.96
CA GLU A 20 -22.07 9.13 18.90
C GLU A 20 -21.37 10.16 19.79
N HIS A 21 -20.70 9.69 20.84
CA HIS A 21 -19.98 10.53 21.79
C HIS A 21 -18.65 9.89 22.22
N THR A 22 -17.78 10.68 22.86
CA THR A 22 -16.42 10.26 23.20
C THR A 22 -16.30 9.44 24.48
N ALA A 23 -17.40 9.10 25.14
CA ALA A 23 -17.43 8.16 26.26
C ALA A 23 -18.37 6.99 25.97
N PHE A 24 -18.03 5.77 26.36
CA PHE A 24 -18.88 4.60 26.21
C PHE A 24 -18.49 3.52 27.22
N VAL A 25 -19.35 2.52 27.38
CA VAL A 25 -19.13 1.38 28.29
C VAL A 25 -18.61 0.19 27.50
N PHE A 26 -17.48 -0.35 27.93
CA PHE A 26 -16.83 -1.53 27.38
C PHE A 26 -16.98 -2.70 28.35
N LYS A 27 -17.55 -3.80 27.87
CA LYS A 27 -17.82 -5.00 28.69
C LYS A 27 -16.75 -6.05 28.43
N LEU A 28 -15.91 -6.33 29.41
CA LEU A 28 -14.80 -7.29 29.25
C LEU A 28 -15.27 -8.71 28.90
N ASN A 29 -16.41 -9.14 29.46
CA ASN A 29 -16.92 -10.50 29.29
C ASN A 29 -17.61 -10.77 27.94
N ASP A 30 -18.02 -9.73 27.23
CA ASP A 30 -18.73 -9.86 25.95
C ASP A 30 -17.78 -9.94 24.75
N HIS A 31 -16.47 -9.88 25.02
CA HIS A 31 -15.42 -9.84 24.01
C HIS A 31 -14.49 -11.04 24.18
N LEU A 32 -14.40 -11.85 23.11
CA LEU A 32 -13.26 -12.74 22.89
C LEU A 32 -11.97 -11.89 22.88
N GLU A 33 -10.77 -12.49 22.96
CA GLU A 33 -9.47 -11.79 22.77
C GLU A 33 -9.28 -11.25 21.33
N ILE A 34 -10.37 -10.88 20.67
CA ILE A 34 -10.45 -10.25 19.38
C ILE A 34 -10.62 -8.75 19.62
N PRO A 35 -9.82 -7.91 18.95
CA PRO A 35 -9.95 -6.47 19.09
C PRO A 35 -11.30 -5.96 18.59
N SER A 36 -11.79 -4.92 19.28
CA SER A 36 -12.96 -4.16 18.87
C SER A 36 -12.53 -2.86 18.21
N VAL A 37 -13.17 -2.53 17.09
CA VAL A 37 -12.93 -1.30 16.32
C VAL A 37 -14.20 -0.48 16.32
N TYR A 38 -14.05 0.79 16.66
CA TYR A 38 -15.12 1.78 16.65
C TYR A 38 -14.74 2.96 15.78
N ILE A 39 -15.74 3.64 15.24
CA ILE A 39 -15.58 4.87 14.45
C ILE A 39 -16.22 6.05 15.18
N TYR A 40 -15.51 7.16 15.24
CA TYR A 40 -16.00 8.42 15.80
C TYR A 40 -15.77 9.53 14.79
N GLN A 41 -16.74 10.43 14.64
CA GLN A 41 -16.63 11.60 13.77
C GLN A 41 -16.84 12.86 14.60
N GLU A 42 -15.89 13.79 14.49
CA GLU A 42 -15.97 15.14 15.04
C GLU A 42 -15.89 16.13 13.87
N GLU A 43 -16.97 16.84 13.57
CA GLU A 43 -17.05 17.70 12.38
C GLU A 43 -16.62 16.94 11.10
N ASP A 44 -15.61 17.44 10.38
CA ASP A 44 -15.02 16.81 9.19
C ASP A 44 -13.91 15.79 9.51
N ASN A 45 -13.61 15.57 10.78
CA ASN A 45 -12.53 14.71 11.24
C ASN A 45 -13.06 13.34 11.64
N LEU A 46 -12.41 12.29 11.12
CA LEU A 46 -12.81 10.91 11.35
C LEU A 46 -11.72 10.19 12.14
N PHE A 47 -12.12 9.41 13.13
CA PHE A 47 -11.22 8.71 14.04
C PHE A 47 -11.61 7.25 14.16
N PHE A 48 -10.60 6.38 14.24
CA PHE A 48 -10.75 5.00 14.64
C PHE A 48 -10.25 4.76 16.04
N LEU A 49 -11.12 4.18 16.86
CA LEU A 49 -10.77 3.69 18.17
C LEU A 49 -10.63 2.17 18.11
N TYR A 50 -9.41 1.69 18.29
CA TYR A 50 -9.10 0.27 18.39
C TYR A 50 -8.84 -0.09 19.86
N ILE A 51 -9.50 -1.16 20.29
CA ILE A 51 -9.48 -1.64 21.67
C ILE A 51 -9.17 -3.12 21.66
N SER A 52 -8.10 -3.53 22.33
CA SER A 52 -7.74 -4.94 22.50
C SER A 52 -7.66 -5.26 23.98
N TYR A 53 -8.43 -6.24 24.42
CA TYR A 53 -8.36 -6.76 25.79
C TYR A 53 -7.62 -8.09 25.79
N THR A 54 -6.59 -8.19 26.62
CA THR A 54 -5.83 -9.43 26.83
C THR A 54 -6.16 -9.97 28.21
N LYS A 55 -6.88 -11.10 28.27
CA LYS A 55 -7.37 -11.66 29.54
C LYS A 55 -6.25 -12.23 30.39
N SER A 56 -5.27 -12.89 29.78
CA SER A 56 -4.11 -13.47 30.48
C SER A 56 -3.24 -12.43 31.18
N GLU A 57 -3.17 -11.21 30.63
CA GLU A 57 -2.35 -10.11 31.16
C GLU A 57 -3.16 -9.12 31.99
N ASN A 58 -4.50 -9.21 32.01
CA ASN A 58 -5.39 -8.19 32.57
C ASN A 58 -5.08 -6.77 32.06
N THR A 59 -4.81 -6.64 30.75
CA THR A 59 -4.51 -5.34 30.14
C THR A 59 -5.51 -4.99 29.04
N ILE A 60 -5.78 -3.70 28.91
CA ILE A 60 -6.51 -3.13 27.77
C ILE A 60 -5.57 -2.20 26.98
N LYS A 61 -5.51 -2.42 25.67
CA LYS A 61 -4.77 -1.57 24.73
C LYS A 61 -5.74 -0.64 24.03
N LEU A 62 -5.44 0.65 24.03
CA LEU A 62 -6.27 1.71 23.45
C LEU A 62 -5.48 2.49 22.41
N TYR A 63 -6.03 2.57 21.19
CA TYR A 63 -5.45 3.25 20.04
C TYR A 63 -6.50 4.19 19.46
N LEU A 64 -6.21 5.50 19.36
CA LEU A 64 -7.06 6.44 18.64
C LEU A 64 -6.31 6.99 17.42
N VAL A 65 -6.75 6.58 16.24
CA VAL A 65 -6.10 6.91 14.97
C VAL A 65 -6.93 7.91 14.20
N TYR A 66 -6.31 9.02 13.79
CA TYR A 66 -6.96 9.99 12.91
C TYR A 66 -6.93 9.52 11.45
N ILE A 67 -8.10 9.48 10.82
CA ILE A 67 -8.27 9.05 9.42
C ILE A 67 -8.20 10.28 8.51
N GLY A 68 -6.97 10.75 8.30
CA GLY A 68 -6.66 11.89 7.46
C GLY A 68 -5.16 12.06 7.27
N SER A 69 -4.71 13.27 6.92
CA SER A 69 -3.28 13.50 6.68
C SER A 69 -2.47 13.46 7.98
N HIS A 70 -1.29 12.83 7.93
CA HIS A 70 -0.37 12.76 9.07
C HIS A 70 0.04 14.15 9.60
N LYS A 71 0.13 15.15 8.71
CA LYS A 71 0.36 16.55 9.09
C LYS A 71 -0.75 17.10 10.00
N ARG A 72 -2.02 16.73 9.76
CA ARG A 72 -3.14 17.12 10.63
C ARG A 72 -3.17 16.28 11.91
N ALA A 73 -2.93 14.97 11.83
CA ALA A 73 -2.86 14.06 12.97
C ALA A 73 -1.90 14.57 14.06
N LYS A 74 -0.73 15.08 13.67
CA LYS A 74 0.28 15.68 14.59
C LYS A 74 -0.21 16.89 15.38
N ASN A 75 -1.26 17.58 14.91
CA ASN A 75 -1.81 18.76 15.58
C ASN A 75 -3.09 18.43 16.37
N ILE A 76 -3.54 17.17 16.39
CA ILE A 76 -4.70 16.71 17.16
C ILE A 76 -4.20 15.72 18.19
N TYR A 77 -4.40 16.03 19.46
CA TYR A 77 -4.04 15.19 20.58
C TYR A 77 -5.27 14.49 21.11
N HIS A 78 -5.09 13.31 21.67
CA HIS A 78 -6.11 12.59 22.39
C HIS A 78 -5.66 12.33 23.82
N GLN A 79 -6.62 12.37 24.74
CA GLN A 79 -6.44 12.01 26.12
C GLN A 79 -7.47 10.97 26.50
N PHE A 80 -7.02 9.81 26.98
CA PHE A 80 -7.92 8.77 27.47
C PHE A 80 -8.13 8.87 28.98
N THR A 81 -9.32 8.50 29.41
CA THR A 81 -9.68 8.21 30.80
C THR A 81 -10.35 6.85 30.82
N VAL A 82 -9.82 5.94 31.62
CA VAL A 82 -10.35 4.59 31.81
C VAL A 82 -10.84 4.49 33.25
N SER A 83 -12.12 4.19 33.43
CA SER A 83 -12.80 4.22 34.71
C SER A 83 -13.52 2.90 34.97
N SER A 84 -13.52 2.42 36.22
CA SER A 84 -14.43 1.32 36.60
C SER A 84 -15.87 1.82 36.70
N GLU A 85 -16.86 0.90 36.65
CA GLU A 85 -18.29 1.23 36.72
C GLU A 85 -18.66 2.08 37.95
N HIS A 86 -17.98 1.84 39.08
CA HIS A 86 -18.18 2.55 40.33
C HIS A 86 -17.17 3.69 40.56
N LYS A 87 -16.35 4.03 39.56
CA LYS A 87 -15.26 5.02 39.63
C LYS A 87 -14.29 4.80 40.79
N GLU A 88 -14.15 3.54 41.22
CA GLU A 88 -13.19 3.17 42.26
C GLU A 88 -11.74 3.36 41.76
N PHE A 89 -11.55 3.23 40.45
CA PHE A 89 -10.27 3.42 39.77
C PHE A 89 -10.46 4.24 38.50
N ASP A 90 -9.78 5.38 38.44
CA ASP A 90 -9.71 6.25 37.26
C ASP A 90 -8.25 6.38 36.83
N VAL A 91 -7.94 5.93 35.62
CA VAL A 91 -6.63 6.12 35.00
C VAL A 91 -6.76 7.18 33.92
N VAL A 92 -6.21 8.37 34.19
CA VAL A 92 -6.08 9.45 33.20
C VAL A 92 -4.72 9.31 32.52
N LEU A 93 -4.76 9.04 31.23
CA LEU A 93 -3.55 8.89 30.43
C LEU A 93 -3.08 10.26 29.94
N ASN A 94 -1.76 10.45 29.85
CA ASN A 94 -1.22 11.72 29.36
C ASN A 94 -1.65 11.96 27.89
N PRO A 95 -1.93 13.21 27.49
CA PRO A 95 -2.28 13.51 26.11
C PRO A 95 -1.18 13.05 25.14
N ARG A 96 -1.57 12.39 24.05
CA ARG A 96 -0.67 12.02 22.95
C ARG A 96 -1.21 12.51 21.61
N PRO A 97 -0.34 12.83 20.64
CA PRO A 97 -0.81 13.12 19.28
C PRO A 97 -1.54 11.88 18.71
N CYS A 98 -2.53 12.09 17.84
CA CYS A 98 -3.27 11.01 17.17
C CYS A 98 -2.44 10.35 16.04
N THR A 99 -1.17 10.05 16.32
CA THR A 99 -0.17 9.49 15.40
C THR A 99 0.23 8.10 15.88
N ASP A 100 -0.30 7.04 15.28
CA ASP A 100 0.06 5.61 15.42
C ASP A 100 0.49 5.09 16.81
N ASP A 101 0.10 5.78 17.88
CA ASP A 101 0.53 5.55 19.25
C ASP A 101 -0.58 4.86 20.07
N PHE A 102 -0.19 4.22 21.15
CA PHE A 102 -1.12 3.49 22.01
C PHE A 102 -0.83 3.58 23.49
N PHE A 103 -1.87 3.27 24.25
CA PHE A 103 -1.79 3.07 25.68
C PHE A 103 -2.08 1.63 26.02
N VAL A 104 -1.36 1.14 27.01
CA VAL A 104 -1.65 -0.11 27.71
C VAL A 104 -2.05 0.27 29.13
N VAL A 105 -3.23 -0.17 29.56
CA VAL A 105 -3.74 0.08 30.90
C VAL A 105 -3.91 -1.25 31.59
N ASP A 106 -3.32 -1.39 32.78
CA ASP A 106 -3.57 -2.49 33.69
C ASP A 106 -4.97 -2.32 34.29
N ILE A 107 -5.81 -3.33 34.11
CA ILE A 107 -7.21 -3.36 34.56
C ILE A 107 -7.45 -4.47 35.59
N SER A 108 -6.40 -5.03 36.18
CA SER A 108 -6.48 -6.10 37.20
C SER A 108 -7.36 -5.75 38.40
N HIS A 109 -7.50 -4.45 38.71
CA HIS A 109 -8.33 -3.94 39.81
C HIS A 109 -9.68 -3.36 39.34
N MET A 110 -10.02 -3.42 38.06
CA MET A 110 -11.26 -2.88 37.52
C MET A 110 -12.38 -3.94 37.44
N SER A 111 -13.62 -3.49 37.53
CA SER A 111 -14.82 -4.30 37.29
C SER A 111 -14.89 -4.79 35.83
N ASN A 112 -15.73 -5.79 35.57
CA ASN A 112 -16.01 -6.29 34.21
C ASN A 112 -16.60 -5.23 33.27
N LEU A 113 -17.15 -4.16 33.82
CA LEU A 113 -17.65 -3.00 33.10
C LEU A 113 -16.66 -1.85 33.27
N ILE A 114 -16.09 -1.42 32.15
CA ILE A 114 -15.11 -0.33 32.10
C ILE A 114 -15.71 0.80 31.27
N GLN A 115 -15.71 2.01 31.80
CA GLN A 115 -16.02 3.20 31.04
C GLN A 115 -14.73 3.72 30.38
N ILE A 116 -14.74 3.79 29.05
CA ILE A 116 -13.65 4.38 28.28
C ILE A 116 -14.12 5.72 27.78
N LYS A 117 -13.33 6.75 28.06
CA LYS A 117 -13.58 8.12 27.63
C LYS A 117 -12.34 8.66 26.94
N PHE A 118 -12.54 9.38 25.85
CA PHE A 118 -11.47 10.17 25.25
C PHE A 118 -11.90 11.62 25.06
N LYS A 119 -10.91 12.50 24.94
CA LYS A 119 -11.10 13.89 24.52
C LYS A 119 -10.12 14.19 23.40
N LEU A 120 -10.57 14.95 22.41
CA LEU A 120 -9.70 15.48 21.37
C LEU A 120 -9.27 16.89 21.76
N ILE A 121 -7.99 17.21 21.57
CA ILE A 121 -7.36 18.45 21.97
C ILE A 121 -6.60 19.00 20.75
N ASP A 122 -6.91 20.21 20.32
CA ASP A 122 -6.13 20.93 19.30
C ASP A 122 -4.75 21.32 19.88
N ARG A 123 -3.74 21.45 19.03
CA ARG A 123 -2.44 22.09 19.31
C ARG A 123 -2.51 23.39 20.12
N ASN A 124 -3.59 24.17 20.03
CA ASN A 124 -3.83 25.34 20.89
C ASN A 124 -4.37 25.01 22.29
N LEU A 125 -4.31 23.74 22.71
CA LEU A 125 -4.87 23.20 23.96
C LEU A 125 -6.38 23.42 24.12
N LYS A 126 -7.09 23.70 23.03
CA LYS A 126 -8.55 23.78 23.02
C LYS A 126 -9.11 22.36 22.96
N VAL A 127 -9.94 22.02 23.94
CA VAL A 127 -10.69 20.77 23.93
C VAL A 127 -11.75 20.87 22.84
N LEU A 128 -11.69 19.95 21.88
CA LEU A 128 -12.58 19.91 20.72
C LEU A 128 -13.89 19.17 21.01
N THR A 129 -13.95 18.38 22.09
CA THR A 129 -15.12 17.55 22.41
C THR A 129 -15.70 17.83 23.79
N ALA A 130 -17.03 17.95 23.86
CA ALA A 130 -17.74 17.93 25.12
C ALA A 130 -17.96 16.47 25.57
N PRO A 131 -17.71 16.12 26.85
CA PRO A 131 -17.84 14.75 27.30
C PRO A 131 -19.30 14.34 27.50
N GLU A 132 -19.88 13.70 26.50
CA GLU A 132 -21.18 13.03 26.57
C GLU A 132 -21.01 11.50 26.43
N ILE A 133 -21.98 10.72 26.92
CA ILE A 133 -21.89 9.25 26.93
C ILE A 133 -22.69 8.69 25.75
N SER A 134 -22.00 7.93 24.91
CA SER A 134 -22.55 7.14 23.81
C SER A 134 -23.26 5.91 24.34
N ASN A 135 -24.47 5.67 23.86
CA ASN A 135 -25.25 4.46 24.11
C ASN A 135 -24.80 3.26 23.27
N ALA A 136 -23.65 3.37 22.58
CA ALA A 136 -23.07 2.29 21.80
C ALA A 136 -22.67 1.11 22.70
N VAL A 137 -23.58 0.16 22.86
CA VAL A 137 -23.32 -1.14 23.48
C VAL A 137 -23.35 -2.18 22.36
N ARG A 138 -22.17 -2.68 22.01
CA ARG A 138 -22.06 -3.77 21.04
C ARG A 138 -22.85 -4.97 21.58
N LYS A 139 -23.87 -5.44 20.86
CA LYS A 139 -24.54 -6.68 21.24
C LYS A 139 -23.53 -7.82 21.09
N PRO A 140 -23.38 -8.71 22.11
CA PRO A 140 -22.53 -9.87 21.94
C PRO A 140 -23.02 -10.64 20.72
N VAL A 141 -22.14 -10.84 19.75
CA VAL A 141 -22.43 -11.68 18.59
C VAL A 141 -22.37 -13.12 19.09
N ILE A 142 -23.46 -13.61 19.69
CA ILE A 142 -23.67 -15.02 19.95
C ILE A 142 -23.96 -15.66 18.60
N LYS A 143 -22.90 -15.96 17.84
CA LYS A 143 -23.00 -16.87 16.71
C LYS A 143 -22.66 -18.26 17.21
N ASN A 144 -23.70 -19.04 17.50
CA ASN A 144 -23.67 -20.50 17.37
C ASN A 144 -23.52 -20.89 15.89
N ALA A 145 -22.52 -20.31 15.21
CA ALA A 145 -22.09 -20.77 13.90
C ALA A 145 -21.20 -22.00 14.14
N PRO A 146 -21.20 -22.98 13.22
CA PRO A 146 -20.27 -24.10 13.29
C PRO A 146 -18.86 -23.58 13.54
N LEU A 147 -18.10 -24.32 14.33
CA LEU A 147 -16.70 -24.10 14.72
C LEU A 147 -15.73 -24.18 13.52
N GLY A 148 -16.06 -23.52 12.41
CA GLY A 148 -15.35 -23.54 11.12
C GLY A 148 -15.28 -22.18 10.44
N SER A 149 -15.82 -21.12 11.06
CA SER A 149 -15.46 -19.75 10.71
C SER A 149 -14.99 -19.02 11.96
N GLN A 150 -13.96 -19.58 12.61
CA GLN A 150 -12.94 -18.68 13.13
C GLN A 150 -12.63 -17.71 11.98
N ILE A 151 -12.38 -16.44 12.31
CA ILE A 151 -11.40 -15.73 11.53
C ILE A 151 -10.15 -16.61 11.70
N GLU A 152 -9.99 -17.63 10.85
CA GLU A 152 -8.66 -18.04 10.43
C GLU A 152 -7.97 -16.70 10.29
N HIS A 153 -6.86 -16.50 11.01
CA HIS A 153 -5.80 -15.68 10.48
C HIS A 153 -5.74 -16.09 9.01
N ARG A 154 -6.43 -15.35 8.14
CA ARG A 154 -6.62 -15.70 6.75
C ARG A 154 -5.20 -15.82 6.31
N LEU A 155 -4.75 -17.06 6.10
CA LEU A 155 -3.37 -17.46 5.81
C LEU A 155 -2.68 -16.22 5.33
N GLU A 156 -1.89 -15.58 6.22
CA GLU A 156 -1.27 -14.29 5.93
C GLU A 156 -0.90 -14.38 4.47
N PHE A 157 -1.50 -13.53 3.62
CA PHE A 157 -1.16 -13.55 2.22
C PHE A 157 0.32 -13.21 2.24
N ASP A 158 1.17 -14.24 2.17
CA ASP A 158 2.60 -14.08 2.22
C ASP A 158 2.98 -13.64 0.83
N LEU A 159 2.68 -12.36 0.57
CA LEU A 159 3.02 -11.68 -0.66
C LEU A 159 4.51 -11.40 -0.69
N LYS A 160 5.29 -11.83 0.31
CA LYS A 160 6.73 -11.68 0.30
C LYS A 160 7.32 -12.55 -0.79
N CYS A 161 8.08 -11.91 -1.66
CA CYS A 161 8.94 -12.63 -2.57
C CYS A 161 9.86 -13.57 -1.77
N CYS A 162 9.92 -14.84 -2.13
CA CYS A 162 10.81 -15.80 -1.47
C CYS A 162 12.29 -15.40 -1.61
N THR A 163 12.64 -14.66 -2.67
CA THR A 163 13.97 -14.14 -2.94
C THR A 163 14.26 -12.86 -2.15
N CYS A 164 13.59 -11.74 -2.48
CA CYS A 164 13.94 -10.44 -1.91
C CYS A 164 13.20 -10.10 -0.61
N LYS A 165 12.26 -10.94 -0.18
CA LYS A 165 11.41 -10.75 1.02
C LYS A 165 10.50 -9.52 0.97
N GLU A 166 10.46 -8.79 -0.16
CA GLU A 166 9.55 -7.66 -0.39
C GLU A 166 8.13 -8.12 -0.68
N TYR A 167 7.14 -7.37 -0.19
CA TYR A 167 5.73 -7.65 -0.44
C TYR A 167 5.35 -7.29 -1.89
N CYS A 168 5.15 -8.28 -2.75
CA CYS A 168 4.75 -8.21 -4.15
C CYS A 168 3.30 -7.71 -4.34
N ILE A 169 3.06 -6.45 -3.97
CA ILE A 169 1.73 -5.79 -4.05
C ILE A 169 1.58 -4.86 -5.28
N PHE A 170 2.61 -4.75 -6.13
CA PHE A 170 2.67 -3.77 -7.20
C PHE A 170 2.09 -4.25 -8.54
N SER A 171 1.28 -3.40 -9.17
CA SER A 171 0.72 -3.61 -10.51
C SER A 171 1.48 -2.81 -11.56
N LEU A 172 1.63 -3.40 -12.75
CA LEU A 172 2.16 -2.79 -13.96
C LEU A 172 1.09 -2.04 -14.74
N SER A 173 -0.15 -2.07 -14.28
CA SER A 173 -1.25 -1.34 -14.90
C SER A 173 -1.90 -0.40 -13.89
N THR A 174 -2.79 0.46 -14.39
CA THR A 174 -3.66 1.28 -13.54
C THR A 174 -4.67 0.44 -12.73
N CYS A 175 -4.75 -0.87 -12.99
CA CYS A 175 -5.58 -1.79 -12.23
C CYS A 175 -4.78 -2.32 -11.04
N PRO A 176 -5.19 -2.11 -9.79
CA PRO A 176 -4.47 -2.68 -8.65
C PRO A 176 -4.44 -4.20 -8.77
N VAL A 177 -3.33 -4.78 -8.31
CA VAL A 177 -3.07 -6.22 -8.35
C VAL A 177 -4.23 -6.93 -7.68
N MET A 178 -5.09 -7.59 -8.48
CA MET A 178 -6.11 -8.50 -7.96
C MET A 178 -5.56 -9.92 -7.85
N TYR A 179 -4.47 -10.20 -8.58
CA TYR A 179 -3.71 -11.45 -8.68
C TYR A 179 -2.25 -11.11 -8.99
N TYR A 180 -1.29 -11.92 -8.54
CA TYR A 180 0.13 -11.80 -8.95
C TYR A 180 0.28 -11.80 -10.49
N TYR A 181 1.45 -11.40 -11.02
CA TYR A 181 1.77 -11.69 -12.42
C TYR A 181 1.95 -13.19 -12.58
N ILE A 182 1.18 -13.77 -13.49
CA ILE A 182 1.17 -15.20 -13.77
C ILE A 182 1.70 -15.37 -15.19
N ASP A 183 2.75 -16.17 -15.32
CA ASP A 183 3.27 -16.66 -16.59
C ASP A 183 2.33 -17.75 -17.18
N LYS A 184 2.48 -18.08 -18.46
CA LYS A 184 1.87 -19.23 -19.13
C LYS A 184 2.06 -20.55 -18.37
N ASP A 185 3.14 -20.68 -17.60
CA ASP A 185 3.47 -21.87 -16.80
C ASP A 185 2.99 -21.77 -15.33
N ASP A 186 2.12 -20.80 -15.01
CA ASP A 186 1.63 -20.50 -13.67
C ASP A 186 2.70 -20.05 -12.65
N ASP A 187 3.90 -19.69 -13.14
CA ASP A 187 4.98 -19.13 -12.32
C ASP A 187 4.72 -17.65 -11.98
N TYR A 188 5.08 -17.25 -10.75
CA TYR A 188 4.89 -15.89 -10.26
C TYR A 188 6.15 -15.04 -10.44
N ILE A 189 6.00 -13.78 -10.87
CA ILE A 189 7.11 -12.83 -10.95
C ILE A 189 7.03 -11.78 -9.85
N CYS A 190 8.13 -11.60 -9.11
CA CYS A 190 8.26 -10.50 -8.16
C CYS A 190 8.44 -9.16 -8.87
N TYR A 191 7.62 -8.15 -8.56
CA TYR A 191 7.81 -6.80 -9.12
C TYR A 191 9.12 -6.13 -8.70
N TYR A 192 9.71 -6.48 -7.57
CA TYR A 192 10.90 -5.80 -7.05
C TYR A 192 12.21 -6.41 -7.55
N CYS A 193 12.30 -7.74 -7.51
CA CYS A 193 13.51 -8.47 -7.85
C CYS A 193 13.39 -9.32 -9.11
N TYR A 194 12.22 -9.34 -9.75
CA TYR A 194 11.96 -9.97 -11.06
C TYR A 194 12.30 -11.46 -11.18
N ARG A 195 12.59 -12.10 -10.05
CA ARG A 195 12.78 -13.53 -9.99
C ARG A 195 11.43 -14.22 -10.07
N PHE A 196 11.38 -15.19 -10.97
CA PHE A 196 10.32 -16.17 -11.00
C PHE A 196 10.37 -17.01 -9.73
N PHE A 197 9.21 -17.29 -9.17
CA PHE A 197 9.10 -18.22 -8.06
C PHE A 197 7.85 -19.08 -8.20
N LYS A 198 8.04 -20.36 -7.89
CA LYS A 198 6.94 -21.30 -7.72
C LYS A 198 6.40 -21.12 -6.32
N TYR A 199 5.11 -20.83 -6.22
CA TYR A 199 4.42 -20.91 -4.95
C TYR A 199 3.89 -22.33 -4.84
N GLU A 200 4.57 -23.19 -4.07
CA GLU A 200 4.08 -24.53 -3.77
C GLU A 200 2.81 -24.40 -2.93
N VAL A 201 1.65 -24.66 -3.53
CA VAL A 201 0.38 -24.71 -2.82
C VAL A 201 -0.11 -26.14 -2.78
N ASP A 202 -0.20 -26.72 -1.60
CA ASP A 202 -0.78 -28.04 -1.35
C ASP A 202 -2.28 -28.16 -1.72
N LYS A 203 -2.91 -27.12 -2.28
CA LYS A 203 -4.32 -27.13 -2.69
C LYS A 203 -4.56 -26.36 -3.99
N PRO A 204 -5.40 -26.90 -4.90
CA PRO A 204 -5.76 -26.21 -6.14
C PRO A 204 -6.48 -24.90 -5.81
N MET A 205 -5.85 -23.77 -6.16
CA MET A 205 -6.42 -22.44 -5.98
C MET A 205 -7.51 -22.20 -7.03
N ALA A 206 -8.76 -22.18 -6.62
CA ALA A 206 -9.72 -21.28 -7.26
C ALA A 206 -9.15 -19.86 -7.12
N GLN A 207 -8.89 -19.16 -8.23
CA GLN A 207 -8.44 -17.77 -8.34
C GLN A 207 -8.58 -16.98 -7.02
N ARG A 208 -7.52 -16.95 -6.20
CA ARG A 208 -7.53 -16.21 -4.95
C ARG A 208 -7.48 -14.72 -5.29
N THR A 209 -8.64 -14.11 -5.30
CA THR A 209 -8.79 -12.67 -5.47
C THR A 209 -8.20 -11.99 -4.25
N ILE A 210 -7.25 -11.07 -4.46
CA ILE A 210 -6.77 -10.18 -3.41
C ILE A 210 -8.01 -9.46 -2.81
N PRO A 211 -8.29 -9.59 -1.51
CA PRO A 211 -9.53 -9.09 -0.92
C PRO A 211 -9.65 -7.58 -1.18
N ILE A 212 -10.82 -7.09 -1.61
CA ILE A 212 -11.03 -5.66 -1.93
C ILE A 212 -10.57 -4.73 -0.79
N ASN A 213 -10.68 -5.18 0.46
CA ASN A 213 -10.26 -4.44 1.66
C ASN A 213 -8.73 -4.23 1.73
N SER A 214 -7.93 -5.09 1.09
CA SER A 214 -6.47 -4.90 1.02
C SER A 214 -6.07 -3.67 0.20
N ARG A 215 -6.93 -3.16 -0.71
CA ARG A 215 -6.67 -1.87 -1.39
C ARG A 215 -6.61 -0.71 -0.41
N GLU A 216 -7.40 -0.75 0.66
CA GLU A 216 -7.33 0.26 1.72
C GLU A 216 -6.03 0.09 2.51
N THR A 217 -5.64 -1.15 2.81
CA THR A 217 -4.35 -1.47 3.42
C THR A 217 -3.18 -1.01 2.56
N ILE A 218 -3.28 -1.09 1.23
CA ILE A 218 -2.18 -0.76 0.33
C ILE A 218 -1.79 0.72 0.38
N LYS A 219 -2.75 1.61 0.65
CA LYS A 219 -2.50 3.06 0.79
C LYS A 219 -1.62 3.39 1.99
N PHE A 220 -1.48 2.47 2.95
CA PHE A 220 -0.62 2.66 4.11
C PHE A 220 0.80 2.10 3.90
N PHE A 221 1.06 1.38 2.80
CA PHE A 221 2.45 1.00 2.50
C PHE A 221 3.22 2.22 2.04
N LYS A 222 4.27 2.49 2.82
CA LYS A 222 5.31 3.44 2.48
C LYS A 222 6.51 2.66 1.99
N TRP A 223 7.07 3.09 0.87
CA TRP A 223 8.33 2.58 0.36
C TRP A 223 9.47 3.51 0.77
N ASN A 224 10.59 2.95 1.22
CA ASN A 224 11.77 3.74 1.57
C ASN A 224 12.73 3.76 0.39
N CYS A 225 12.99 4.96 -0.15
CA CYS A 225 13.99 5.11 -1.20
C CYS A 225 15.39 4.87 -0.66
N SER A 226 16.13 3.95 -1.28
CA SER A 226 17.52 3.66 -0.91
C SER A 226 18.45 4.85 -1.11
N ASN A 227 18.15 5.74 -2.05
CA ASN A 227 19.02 6.86 -2.40
C ASN A 227 18.80 8.08 -1.48
N CYS A 228 17.55 8.43 -1.17
CA CYS A 228 17.23 9.61 -0.37
C CYS A 228 16.65 9.31 1.01
N CYS A 229 16.52 8.03 1.38
CA CYS A 229 15.94 7.55 2.64
C CYS A 229 14.55 8.11 2.96
N SER A 230 13.82 8.61 1.94
CA SER A 230 12.50 9.18 2.12
C SER A 230 11.44 8.08 2.10
N GLU A 231 10.49 8.18 3.03
CA GLU A 231 9.24 7.43 3.00
C GLU A 231 8.34 7.99 1.89
N ILE A 232 8.01 7.15 0.92
CA ILE A 232 7.24 7.51 -0.27
C ILE A 232 5.92 6.76 -0.25
N GLU A 233 4.83 7.50 -0.40
CA GLU A 233 3.50 6.91 -0.53
C GLU A 233 3.41 6.12 -1.84
N PHE A 234 2.61 5.05 -1.83
CA PHE A 234 2.43 4.17 -2.98
C PHE A 234 2.12 4.92 -4.29
N SER A 235 1.24 5.93 -4.25
CA SER A 235 0.86 6.72 -5.43
C SER A 235 2.01 7.50 -6.04
N ASP A 236 3.04 7.77 -5.24
CA ASP A 236 4.11 8.69 -5.59
C ASP A 236 5.39 7.95 -5.98
N LEU A 237 5.41 6.61 -5.89
CA LEU A 237 6.59 5.79 -6.15
C LEU A 237 7.17 6.00 -7.56
N GLN A 238 6.34 5.89 -8.59
CA GLN A 238 6.78 6.08 -9.98
C GLN A 238 7.30 7.50 -10.21
N LEU A 239 6.59 8.49 -9.67
CA LEU A 239 7.00 9.89 -9.77
C LEU A 239 8.33 10.13 -9.05
N HIS A 240 8.51 9.51 -7.88
CA HIS A 240 9.74 9.60 -7.11
C HIS A 240 10.92 8.95 -7.83
N GLU A 241 10.72 7.78 -8.45
CA GLU A 241 11.78 7.05 -9.15
C GLU A 241 12.48 7.92 -10.19
N ILE A 242 11.72 8.74 -10.92
CA ILE A 242 12.29 9.65 -11.94
C ILE A 242 12.71 11.03 -11.40
N ASN A 243 12.17 11.46 -10.25
CA ASN A 243 12.41 12.80 -9.68
C ASN A 243 13.34 12.82 -8.46
N CYS A 244 13.86 11.68 -8.02
CA CYS A 244 14.70 11.61 -6.84
C CYS A 244 15.96 12.48 -7.02
N LYS A 245 16.01 13.62 -6.31
CA LYS A 245 17.11 14.60 -6.42
C LYS A 245 18.46 14.07 -5.94
N LEU A 246 18.44 13.12 -5.01
CA LEU A 246 19.63 12.41 -4.52
C LEU A 246 19.92 11.13 -5.32
N GLY A 247 19.12 10.85 -6.36
CA GLY A 247 19.38 9.78 -7.30
C GLY A 247 20.54 10.13 -8.24
N ARG A 248 20.90 9.18 -9.10
CA ARG A 248 21.97 9.37 -10.07
C ARG A 248 21.61 10.49 -11.06
N GLN A 249 22.61 11.29 -11.38
CA GLN A 249 22.54 12.22 -12.50
C GLN A 249 22.92 11.47 -13.78
N PHE A 250 22.07 11.53 -14.78
CA PHE A 250 22.31 10.96 -16.10
C PHE A 250 22.99 11.98 -16.99
N THR A 251 23.72 11.50 -17.98
CA THR A 251 24.20 12.31 -19.11
C THR A 251 23.36 11.91 -20.32
N CYS A 252 23.03 12.88 -21.18
CA CYS A 252 22.29 12.61 -22.40
C CYS A 252 22.98 11.50 -23.22
N PRO A 253 22.26 10.46 -23.67
CA PRO A 253 22.83 9.38 -24.47
C PRO A 253 23.13 9.78 -25.93
N GLU A 254 22.59 10.91 -26.40
CA GLU A 254 22.80 11.38 -27.76
C GLU A 254 24.22 11.90 -28.00
N THR A 255 24.77 11.57 -29.18
CA THR A 255 26.11 12.01 -29.56
C THR A 255 26.22 13.52 -29.57
N ASP A 256 27.33 14.03 -29.03
CA ASP A 256 27.63 15.46 -28.92
C ASP A 256 26.68 16.28 -28.03
N CYS A 257 25.83 15.62 -27.23
CA CYS A 257 25.04 16.26 -26.18
C CYS A 257 25.65 15.99 -24.79
N TYR A 258 25.94 17.06 -24.04
CA TYR A 258 26.58 16.99 -22.72
C TYR A 258 25.66 17.36 -21.57
N GLU A 259 24.35 17.47 -21.82
CA GLU A 259 23.37 17.81 -20.80
C GLU A 259 23.34 16.74 -19.70
N LYS A 260 23.14 17.18 -18.46
CA LYS A 260 23.08 16.32 -17.27
C LYS A 260 21.89 16.68 -16.40
N GLY A 261 21.25 15.66 -15.83
CA GLY A 261 20.08 15.88 -14.98
C GLY A 261 19.57 14.59 -14.32
N THR A 262 18.51 14.74 -13.53
CA THR A 262 17.71 13.60 -13.06
C THR A 262 17.05 12.87 -14.23
N ALA A 263 16.51 11.67 -14.01
CA ALA A 263 15.78 10.94 -15.05
C ALA A 263 14.64 11.78 -15.64
N ASN A 264 13.84 12.48 -14.81
CA ASN A 264 12.77 13.34 -15.32
C ASN A 264 13.29 14.49 -16.20
N GLN A 265 14.36 15.16 -15.77
CA GLN A 265 14.99 16.23 -16.57
C GLN A 265 15.52 15.68 -17.89
N MET A 266 16.07 14.46 -17.89
CA MET A 266 16.58 13.83 -19.10
C MET A 266 15.46 13.36 -20.04
N ILE A 267 14.34 12.89 -19.49
CA ILE A 267 13.13 12.57 -20.25
C ILE A 267 12.63 13.83 -20.98
N GLU A 268 12.46 14.93 -20.25
CA GLU A 268 12.03 16.21 -20.83
C GLU A 268 13.06 16.73 -21.85
N HIS A 269 14.36 16.57 -21.59
CA HIS A 269 15.41 17.01 -22.49
C HIS A 269 15.40 16.22 -23.82
N LEU A 270 15.31 14.90 -23.76
CA LEU A 270 15.26 14.03 -24.94
C LEU A 270 14.02 14.33 -25.81
N GLU A 271 12.87 14.56 -25.17
CA GLU A 271 11.64 14.94 -25.88
C GLU A 271 11.77 16.31 -26.55
N ASN A 272 12.27 17.32 -25.83
CA ASN A 272 12.26 18.71 -26.32
C ASN A 272 13.42 19.08 -27.23
N GLN A 273 14.59 18.44 -27.09
CA GLN A 273 15.82 18.81 -27.82
C GLN A 273 16.20 17.81 -28.89
N HIS A 274 15.80 16.55 -28.74
CA HIS A 274 16.18 15.47 -29.66
C HIS A 274 14.99 14.83 -30.39
N ASP A 275 13.74 15.16 -30.03
CA ASP A 275 12.52 14.52 -30.55
C ASP A 275 12.53 12.99 -30.31
N LEU A 276 13.11 12.56 -29.18
CA LEU A 276 13.27 11.17 -28.81
C LEU A 276 12.39 10.82 -27.61
N TRP A 277 11.78 9.65 -27.65
CA TRP A 277 10.94 9.19 -26.56
C TRP A 277 11.77 8.66 -25.41
N ALA A 278 11.37 9.03 -24.21
CA ALA A 278 12.05 8.65 -23.00
C ALA A 278 11.05 8.39 -21.87
N PHE A 279 11.33 7.40 -21.03
CA PHE A 279 10.44 7.00 -19.95
C PHE A 279 11.21 6.62 -18.68
N GLY A 280 10.52 6.64 -17.54
CA GLY A 280 10.99 5.92 -16.36
C GLY A 280 10.87 4.40 -16.56
N SER A 281 11.38 3.63 -15.61
CA SER A 281 11.41 2.16 -15.70
C SER A 281 10.04 1.50 -15.92
N HIS A 282 8.95 2.18 -15.59
CA HIS A 282 7.58 1.71 -15.78
C HIS A 282 6.77 2.74 -16.56
N PHE A 283 6.22 2.34 -17.71
CA PHE A 283 5.41 3.20 -18.56
C PHE A 283 4.39 2.42 -19.40
N LYS A 284 3.46 3.15 -20.03
CA LYS A 284 2.52 2.61 -21.01
C LYS A 284 3.16 2.70 -22.39
N LEU A 285 3.24 1.57 -23.11
CA LEU A 285 3.80 1.53 -24.46
C LEU A 285 2.91 2.30 -25.45
N PRO A 286 3.44 3.30 -26.18
CA PRO A 286 2.69 3.96 -27.24
C PRO A 286 2.38 2.99 -28.39
N ARG A 287 1.27 3.20 -29.10
CA ARG A 287 0.88 2.32 -30.22
C ARG A 287 1.86 2.35 -31.40
N ASN A 288 2.50 3.49 -31.62
CA ASN A 288 3.44 3.71 -32.72
C ASN A 288 4.88 3.65 -32.21
N PHE A 289 5.17 2.68 -31.35
CA PHE A 289 6.48 2.53 -30.74
C PHE A 289 7.53 2.05 -31.75
N GLU A 290 8.59 2.85 -31.91
CA GLU A 290 9.78 2.51 -32.71
C GLU A 290 11.00 2.32 -31.82
N SER A 291 11.36 3.34 -31.03
CA SER A 291 12.40 3.26 -30.02
C SER A 291 12.13 4.21 -28.86
N CYS A 292 12.74 3.94 -27.71
CA CYS A 292 12.79 4.87 -26.59
C CYS A 292 13.99 4.60 -25.66
N TYR A 293 14.40 5.63 -24.94
CA TYR A 293 15.27 5.50 -23.79
C TYR A 293 14.47 5.25 -22.52
N VAL A 294 15.00 4.41 -21.64
CA VAL A 294 14.38 4.08 -20.36
C VAL A 294 15.39 4.26 -19.25
N PHE A 295 15.04 5.07 -18.26
CA PHE A 295 15.85 5.35 -17.09
C PHE A 295 15.46 4.39 -15.96
N VAL A 296 16.41 3.55 -15.54
CA VAL A 296 16.20 2.51 -14.52
C VAL A 296 17.34 2.58 -13.51
N ARG A 297 17.03 2.97 -12.28
CA ARG A 297 18.01 3.18 -11.20
C ARG A 297 19.18 4.07 -11.63
N GLU A 298 20.37 3.52 -11.86
CA GLU A 298 21.58 4.20 -12.36
C GLU A 298 21.85 4.00 -13.86
N HIS A 299 20.98 3.29 -14.57
CA HIS A 299 21.20 2.88 -15.95
C HIS A 299 20.29 3.56 -16.97
N ILE A 300 20.78 3.63 -18.21
CA ILE A 300 20.00 3.97 -19.40
C ILE A 300 19.89 2.74 -20.28
N VAL A 301 18.66 2.33 -20.57
CA VAL A 301 18.33 1.20 -21.45
C VAL A 301 17.68 1.75 -22.72
N LEU A 302 18.19 1.37 -23.88
CA LEU A 302 17.56 1.62 -25.17
C LEU A 302 16.65 0.45 -25.52
N LEU A 303 15.38 0.75 -25.74
CA LEU A 303 14.43 -0.16 -26.35
C LEU A 303 14.25 0.23 -27.82
N ARG A 304 14.37 -0.72 -28.74
CA ARG A 304 14.09 -0.47 -30.16
C ARG A 304 13.40 -1.66 -30.80
N VAL A 305 12.44 -1.39 -31.67
CA VAL A 305 11.87 -2.40 -32.54
C VAL A 305 12.89 -2.73 -33.62
N THR A 306 13.19 -4.01 -33.77
CA THR A 306 14.08 -4.51 -34.82
C THR A 306 13.34 -5.52 -35.66
N ASP A 307 13.49 -5.39 -36.98
CA ASP A 307 13.08 -6.43 -37.91
C ASP A 307 14.10 -7.58 -37.84
N THR A 308 13.65 -8.82 -37.65
CA THR A 308 14.55 -9.97 -37.76
C THR A 308 15.00 -10.08 -39.21
N ALA A 309 16.32 -10.08 -39.45
CA ALA A 309 16.88 -10.25 -40.79
C ALA A 309 16.67 -11.66 -41.37
N ASP A 310 16.31 -12.65 -40.54
CA ASP A 310 16.45 -14.08 -40.88
C ASP A 310 15.14 -14.90 -40.94
N PHE A 311 13.96 -14.29 -40.82
CA PHE A 311 12.70 -15.02 -41.01
C PHE A 311 11.81 -14.35 -42.06
N THR A 312 11.47 -15.09 -43.12
CA THR A 312 10.64 -14.66 -44.26
C THR A 312 9.15 -14.41 -43.91
N SER A 313 8.77 -14.43 -42.64
CA SER A 313 7.42 -14.07 -42.20
C SER A 313 7.37 -12.60 -41.78
N LEU A 314 6.51 -11.81 -42.44
CA LEU A 314 6.22 -10.40 -42.17
C LEU A 314 5.67 -10.08 -40.76
N GLU A 315 5.58 -11.05 -39.86
CA GLU A 315 4.77 -10.95 -38.63
C GLU A 315 5.55 -10.87 -37.31
N HIS A 316 6.88 -11.01 -37.31
CA HIS A 316 7.67 -11.12 -36.07
C HIS A 316 8.63 -9.94 -35.88
N LYS A 317 8.06 -8.77 -35.57
CA LYS A 317 8.82 -7.68 -34.94
C LYS A 317 9.13 -8.06 -33.49
N TYR A 318 10.34 -7.76 -33.01
CA TYR A 318 10.69 -7.91 -31.60
C TYR A 318 11.28 -6.62 -31.05
N ILE A 319 11.16 -6.42 -29.75
CA ILE A 319 11.75 -5.29 -29.05
C ILE A 319 13.13 -5.72 -28.56
N HIS A 320 14.16 -5.18 -29.18
CA HIS A 320 15.53 -5.33 -28.74
C HIS A 320 15.80 -4.40 -27.55
N VAL A 321 16.56 -4.92 -26.59
CA VAL A 321 16.91 -4.27 -25.33
C VAL A 321 18.42 -4.12 -25.30
N GLU A 322 18.90 -2.88 -25.20
CA GLU A 322 20.32 -2.55 -25.19
C GLU A 322 20.64 -1.71 -23.96
N LEU A 323 21.55 -2.18 -23.10
CA LEU A 323 22.03 -1.43 -21.95
C LEU A 323 23.16 -0.49 -22.40
N LEU A 324 22.92 0.83 -22.35
CA LEU A 324 23.86 1.83 -22.87
C LEU A 324 24.92 2.24 -21.85
N THR A 325 24.50 2.36 -20.59
CA THR A 325 25.42 2.57 -19.48
C THR A 325 25.97 1.22 -19.06
N LYS A 326 27.16 0.87 -19.55
CA LYS A 326 27.91 -0.29 -19.06
C LYS A 326 28.72 0.12 -17.82
N PRO A 327 28.31 -0.23 -16.60
CA PRO A 327 29.27 -0.27 -15.50
C PRO A 327 30.26 -1.43 -15.71
N ASP A 328 31.29 -1.49 -14.87
CA ASP A 328 32.29 -2.58 -14.86
C ASP A 328 31.70 -3.97 -14.51
N ASN A 329 30.39 -4.06 -14.25
CA ASN A 329 29.67 -5.30 -13.92
C ASN A 329 28.92 -5.87 -15.14
N ASP A 330 28.70 -7.19 -15.12
CA ASP A 330 27.89 -7.97 -16.08
C ASP A 330 26.37 -7.71 -15.93
N ASP A 331 25.98 -6.46 -15.70
CA ASP A 331 24.58 -6.09 -15.49
C ASP A 331 23.79 -6.35 -16.79
N THR A 332 22.64 -7.00 -16.65
CA THR A 332 21.78 -7.38 -17.78
C THR A 332 20.42 -6.71 -17.66
N ALA A 333 19.98 -6.08 -18.75
CA ALA A 333 18.68 -5.44 -18.81
C ALA A 333 17.60 -6.41 -19.30
N TYR A 334 16.46 -6.42 -18.61
CA TYR A 334 15.28 -7.22 -18.95
C TYR A 334 14.07 -6.31 -19.16
N VAL A 335 13.16 -6.74 -20.03
CA VAL A 335 11.91 -6.05 -20.29
C VAL A 335 10.75 -7.00 -20.15
N MET A 336 9.75 -6.58 -19.37
CA MET A 336 8.50 -7.30 -19.20
C MET A 336 7.35 -6.47 -19.76
N PHE A 337 6.48 -7.14 -20.51
CA PHE A 337 5.27 -6.56 -21.07
C PHE A 337 4.05 -7.14 -20.39
N CYS A 338 3.10 -6.29 -20.01
CA CYS A 338 1.84 -6.72 -19.40
C CYS A 338 0.66 -6.00 -20.03
N ASN A 339 -0.49 -6.67 -20.08
CA ASN A 339 -1.74 -5.99 -20.45
C ASN A 339 -2.43 -5.35 -19.22
N LYS A 340 -3.56 -4.68 -19.45
CA LYS A 340 -4.38 -4.06 -18.39
C LYS A 340 -4.95 -5.01 -17.33
N LYS A 341 -4.82 -6.33 -17.54
CA LYS A 341 -5.21 -7.38 -16.58
C LYS A 341 -4.00 -7.94 -15.81
N ASN A 342 -2.81 -7.38 -16.00
CA ASN A 342 -1.53 -7.87 -15.46
C ASN A 342 -1.12 -9.25 -15.99
N GLU A 343 -1.64 -9.67 -17.16
CA GLU A 343 -1.17 -10.88 -17.83
C GLU A 343 0.14 -10.56 -18.55
N ILE A 344 1.16 -11.40 -18.36
CA ILE A 344 2.47 -11.25 -19.01
C ILE A 344 2.33 -11.59 -20.50
N LEU A 345 2.85 -10.72 -21.35
CA LEU A 345 2.82 -10.85 -22.80
C LEU A 345 4.21 -11.28 -23.27
N SER A 346 4.38 -12.58 -23.51
CA SER A 346 5.63 -13.15 -24.02
C SER A 346 5.75 -13.18 -25.55
N ASP A 347 4.76 -12.66 -26.27
CA ASP A 347 4.72 -12.68 -27.75
C ASP A 347 4.29 -11.31 -28.28
N TYR A 348 5.02 -10.79 -29.27
CA TYR A 348 4.74 -9.50 -29.90
C TYR A 348 3.41 -9.50 -30.67
N SER A 349 2.98 -10.64 -31.20
CA SER A 349 1.66 -10.76 -31.84
C SER A 349 0.54 -10.42 -30.85
N LYS A 350 0.71 -10.80 -29.58
CA LYS A 350 -0.22 -10.46 -28.49
C LYS A 350 -0.14 -8.99 -28.10
N LEU A 351 1.05 -8.37 -28.18
CA LEU A 351 1.22 -6.93 -27.95
C LEU A 351 0.37 -6.11 -28.93
N ALA A 352 0.44 -6.45 -30.23
CA ALA A 352 -0.31 -5.75 -31.27
C ALA A 352 -1.84 -5.86 -31.10
N SER A 353 -2.32 -6.98 -30.53
CA SER A 353 -3.75 -7.19 -30.27
C SER A 353 -4.29 -6.49 -29.02
N CYS A 354 -3.41 -6.05 -28.11
CA CYS A 354 -3.81 -5.44 -26.85
C CYS A 354 -4.12 -3.95 -27.02
N SER A 355 -5.25 -3.50 -26.44
CA SER A 355 -5.62 -2.07 -26.48
C SER A 355 -4.62 -1.18 -25.73
N GLU A 356 -3.99 -1.74 -24.70
CA GLU A 356 -3.02 -1.09 -23.82
C GLU A 356 -1.98 -2.12 -23.38
N VAL A 357 -0.71 -1.76 -23.52
CA VAL A 357 0.45 -2.52 -23.08
C VAL A 357 1.23 -1.66 -22.11
N PHE A 358 1.62 -2.24 -20.99
CA PHE A 358 2.48 -1.64 -19.99
C PHE A 358 3.83 -2.34 -20.02
N VAL A 359 4.89 -1.57 -19.79
CA VAL A 359 6.27 -2.02 -19.85
C VAL A 359 6.93 -1.80 -18.50
N LYS A 360 7.70 -2.79 -18.07
CA LYS A 360 8.68 -2.65 -17.00
C LYS A 360 10.05 -3.01 -17.51
N VAL A 361 11.01 -2.12 -17.29
CA VAL A 361 12.42 -2.35 -17.56
C VAL A 361 13.16 -2.52 -16.25
N VAL A 362 14.08 -3.46 -16.23
CA VAL A 362 14.84 -3.91 -15.06
C VAL A 362 16.29 -4.05 -15.46
N VAL A 363 17.18 -3.76 -14.54
CA VAL A 363 18.60 -4.10 -14.65
C VAL A 363 18.96 -4.87 -13.38
N ASP A 364 19.50 -6.08 -13.57
CA ASP A 364 19.95 -6.98 -12.49
C ASP A 364 21.35 -6.63 -12.00
#